data_AF-A0A081GLX5-F1
#
_entry.id   AF-A0A081GLX5-F1
#
_cell.length_a   1.000
_cell.length_b   1.000
_cell.length_c   1.000
_cell.angle_alpha   90.00
_cell.angle_beta   90.00
_cell.angle_gamma   90.00
#
_symmetry.space_group_name_H-M   'P 1'
#
loop_
_entity.id
_entity.type
_entity.pdbx_description
1 polymer ?
#
loop_
_entity_poly.entity_id
_entity_poly.type
_entity_poly.pdbx_seq_one_letter_code
_entity_poly.pdbx_strand_id
1 'polypeptide(L)' 'MPFHGAAKRHRRSLDEEAIACLEAGLEAVVPSVEEELAGIRALRASLGPHIFDPDEIDAFMREGRP' A
#
# COMPACT_ATOMS: atom_id res chain seq x y z
N MET A 1 1.49 18.27 -13.04
CA MET A 1 1.25 17.04 -13.84
C MET A 1 0.12 17.33 -14.83
N PRO A 2 0.33 17.31 -16.16
CA PRO A 2 -0.66 17.81 -17.12
C PRO A 2 -1.53 16.66 -17.67
N PHE A 3 -2.54 16.24 -16.92
CA PHE A 3 -3.50 15.19 -17.33
C PHE A 3 -4.28 15.54 -18.63
N HIS A 4 -4.37 16.82 -18.97
CA HIS A 4 -5.06 17.32 -20.18
C HIS A 4 -4.48 16.81 -21.52
N GLY A 5 -3.16 16.64 -21.60
CA GLY A 5 -2.51 16.16 -22.82
C GLY A 5 -2.69 14.65 -23.03
N ALA A 6 -2.73 13.91 -21.93
CA ALA A 6 -2.91 12.46 -21.93
C ALA A 6 -4.36 12.08 -22.28
N ALA A 7 -5.36 12.75 -21.70
CA ALA A 7 -6.79 12.50 -21.98
C ALA A 7 -7.12 12.56 -23.49
N LYS A 8 -6.66 13.60 -24.20
CA LYS A 8 -6.84 13.75 -25.65
C LYS A 8 -6.16 12.63 -26.44
N ARG A 9 -4.96 12.22 -26.02
CA ARG A 9 -4.18 11.17 -26.68
C ARG A 9 -4.85 9.79 -26.52
N HIS A 10 -5.42 9.52 -25.35
CA HIS A 10 -6.10 8.27 -25.02
C HIS A 10 -7.57 8.26 -25.45
N ARG A 11 -8.08 9.37 -26.02
CA ARG A 11 -9.51 9.60 -26.37
C ARG A 11 -10.46 9.32 -25.20
N ARG A 12 -9.96 9.59 -23.99
CA ARG A 12 -10.71 9.47 -22.73
C ARG A 12 -11.20 10.84 -22.31
N SER A 13 -12.29 10.86 -21.55
CA SER A 13 -12.68 12.09 -20.85
C SER A 13 -11.60 12.49 -19.83
N LEU A 14 -11.62 13.73 -19.38
CA LEU A 14 -10.68 14.21 -18.36
C LEU A 14 -10.81 13.42 -17.05
N ASP A 15 -12.04 13.04 -16.70
CA ASP A 15 -12.33 12.28 -15.49
C ASP A 15 -11.80 10.84 -15.60
N GLU A 16 -12.00 10.20 -16.76
CA GLU A 16 -11.42 8.87 -17.05
C GLU A 16 -9.90 8.87 -17.06
N GLU A 17 -9.26 9.93 -17.54
CA GLU A 17 -7.80 10.05 -17.52
C GLU A 17 -7.27 10.29 -16.10
N ALA A 18 -7.98 11.07 -15.28
CA ALA A 18 -7.63 11.27 -13.88
C ALA A 18 -7.75 9.96 -13.09
N ILE A 19 -8.83 9.21 -13.28
CA ILE A 19 -9.01 7.88 -12.68
C ILE A 19 -7.90 6.94 -13.14
N ALA A 20 -7.64 6.83 -14.44
CA ALA A 20 -6.59 5.95 -14.96
C ALA A 20 -5.19 6.30 -14.46
N CYS A 21 -4.88 7.60 -14.31
CA CYS A 21 -3.58 8.00 -13.76
C CYS A 21 -3.49 7.75 -12.25
N LEU A 22 -4.60 7.86 -11.52
CA LEU A 22 -4.68 7.44 -10.12
C LEU A 22 -4.50 5.93 -10.02
N GLU A 23 -5.22 5.13 -10.82
CA GLU A 23 -5.08 3.67 -10.86
C GLU A 23 -3.65 3.24 -11.19
N ALA A 24 -2.99 3.87 -12.16
CA ALA A 24 -1.59 3.56 -12.50
C ALA A 24 -0.59 3.97 -11.38
N GLY A 25 -0.91 4.99 -10.59
CA GLY A 25 -0.10 5.40 -9.43
C GLY A 25 -0.43 4.65 -8.14
N LEU A 26 -1.66 4.11 -8.05
CA LEU A 26 -2.20 3.37 -6.91
C LEU A 26 -2.15 1.86 -7.12
N GLU A 27 -1.79 1.40 -8.32
CA GLU A 27 -1.45 0.01 -8.60
C GLU A 27 -0.35 -0.35 -7.62
N ALA A 28 -0.74 -1.09 -6.59
CA ALA A 28 0.19 -1.56 -5.59
C ALA A 28 1.22 -2.38 -6.36
N VAL A 29 2.47 -1.93 -6.35
CA VAL A 29 3.58 -2.73 -6.84
C VAL A 29 3.57 -3.99 -6.00
N VAL A 30 3.06 -5.08 -6.57
CA VAL A 30 3.05 -6.37 -5.90
C VAL A 30 4.49 -6.87 -5.98
N PRO A 31 5.22 -6.95 -4.85
CA PRO A 31 6.57 -7.48 -4.86
C PRO A 31 6.56 -8.92 -5.38
N SER A 32 7.66 -9.35 -5.97
CA SER A 32 7.87 -10.77 -6.22
C SER A 32 7.80 -11.56 -4.90
N VAL A 33 7.52 -12.86 -4.99
CA VAL A 33 7.45 -13.74 -3.82
C VAL A 33 8.76 -13.68 -3.01
N GLU A 34 9.90 -13.60 -3.70
CA GLU A 34 11.22 -13.49 -3.10
C GLU A 34 11.40 -12.17 -2.34
N GLU A 35 10.97 -11.05 -2.91
CA GLU A 35 11.02 -9.72 -2.28
C GLU A 35 10.07 -9.64 -1.08
N GLU A 36 8.86 -10.17 -1.21
CA GLU A 36 7.89 -10.24 -0.12
C GLU A 36 8.43 -11.08 1.04
N LEU A 37 8.99 -12.25 0.74
CA LEU A 37 9.59 -13.13 1.74
C LEU A 37 10.78 -12.49 2.44
N ALA A 38 11.63 -11.77 1.71
CA ALA A 38 12.75 -11.02 2.27
C ALA A 38 12.25 -9.91 3.22
N GLY A 39 11.21 -9.16 2.82
CA GLY A 39 10.57 -8.14 3.65
C GLY A 39 9.98 -8.71 4.94
N ILE A 40 9.22 -9.80 4.86
CA ILE A 40 8.65 -10.49 6.03
C ILE A 40 9.74 -10.94 6.99
N ARG A 41 10.84 -11.50 6.49
CA ARG A 41 11.97 -11.93 7.34
C ARG A 41 12.65 -10.75 8.01
N ALA A 42 12.89 -9.66 7.28
CA ALA A 42 13.48 -8.44 7.83
C ALA A 42 12.58 -7.83 8.94
N LEU A 43 11.27 -7.76 8.71
CA LEU A 43 10.30 -7.29 9.70
C LEU A 43 10.30 -8.17 10.95
N ARG A 44 10.27 -9.50 10.79
CA ARG A 44 10.36 -10.43 11.92
C ARG A 44 11.65 -10.24 12.72
N ALA A 45 12.77 -10.00 12.04
CA ALA A 45 14.04 -9.73 12.70
C ALA A 45 14.02 -8.38 13.46
N SER A 46 13.41 -7.34 12.90
CA SER A 46 13.32 -6.02 13.56
C SER A 46 12.43 -6.02 14.80
N LEU A 47 11.43 -6.89 14.86
CA LEU A 47 10.57 -7.06 16.03
C LEU A 47 11.27 -7.76 17.20
N GLY A 48 12.37 -8.47 16.93
CA GLY A 48 13.12 -9.21 17.96
C GLY A 48 12.33 -10.39 18.57
N PRO A 49 12.87 -11.03 19.62
CA PRO A 49 12.16 -12.04 20.39
C PRO A 49 11.10 -11.37 21.28
N HIS A 50 9.94 -11.08 20.71
CA HIS A 50 8.77 -10.57 21.42
C HIS A 50 7.64 -11.59 21.45
N ILE A 51 7.02 -11.71 22.62
CA ILE A 51 5.75 -12.41 22.79
C ILE A 51 4.68 -11.35 22.60
N PHE A 52 3.83 -11.53 21.61
CA PHE A 52 2.66 -10.71 21.41
C PHE A 52 1.52 -11.31 22.22
N ASP A 53 1.22 -10.70 23.37
CA ASP A 53 0.12 -11.14 24.21
C ASP A 53 -1.23 -10.74 23.57
N PRO A 54 -2.15 -11.69 23.34
CA PRO A 54 -3.45 -11.39 22.75
C PRO A 54 -4.25 -10.34 23.52
N ASP A 55 -4.21 -10.37 24.85
CA ASP A 55 -4.98 -9.44 25.69
C ASP A 55 -4.42 -8.01 25.59
N GLU A 56 -3.10 -7.88 25.43
CA GLU A 56 -2.44 -6.59 25.19
C GLU A 56 -2.80 -6.02 23.81
N ILE A 57 -2.80 -6.86 22.76
CA ILE A 57 -3.23 -6.43 21.41
C ILE A 57 -4.68 -5.94 21.46
N ASP A 58 -5.58 -6.69 22.10
CA ASP A 58 -6.98 -6.32 22.24
C ASP A 58 -7.16 -5.00 23.01
N ALA A 59 -6.33 -4.76 24.03
CA ALA A 59 -6.30 -3.47 24.72
C ALA A 59 -5.87 -2.32 23.79
N PHE A 60 -4.78 -2.49 23.06
CA PHE A 60 -4.31 -1.50 22.08
C PHE A 60 -5.33 -1.21 20.97
N MET A 61 -6.05 -2.23 20.49
CA MET A 61 -7.11 -2.02 19.50
C MET A 61 -8.26 -1.16 20.03
N ARG A 62 -8.67 -1.37 21.30
CA ARG A 62 -9.76 -0.63 21.95
C ARG A 62 -9.39 0.81 22.29
N GLU A 63 -8.13 1.06 22.60
CA GLU A 63 -7.60 2.41 22.84
C GLU A 63 -7.61 3.26 21.55
N GLY A 64 -7.70 2.61 20.39
CA GLY A 64 -7.65 3.26 19.08
C GLY A 64 -6.22 3.64 18.71
N ARG A 65 -6.05 4.15 17.49
CA ARG A 65 -4.79 4.74 17.05
C ARG A 65 -4.95 6.26 17.19
N PRO A 66 -4.05 6.99 17.88
CA PRO A 66 -4.10 8.44 17.89
C PRO A 66 -4.03 9.04 16.48
#